data_AF-A0A7S8CZU7-F1
#
_entry.id   AF-A0A7S8CZU7-F1
#
_cell.length_a   1.000
_cell.length_b   1.000
_cell.length_c   1.000
_cell.angle_alpha   90.00
_cell.angle_beta   90.00
_cell.angle_gamma   90.00
#
_symmetry.space_group_name_H-M   'P 1'
#
loop_
_entity.id
_entity.type
_entity.pdbx_description
1 polymer ?
#
loop_
_entity_poly.entity_id
_entity_poly.type
_entity_poly.pdbx_seq_one_letter_code
_entity_poly.pdbx_strand_id
1 'polypeptide(L)'
;MDMKSDFLLMHTQEPANLSKPKIPRTSTSKVRTGCITCKKRHVKCDEVKPHCGNCTRNRRKCEGYAILVKKRNPSPPQIRWDSKQITRAAPLKAQLHLVHDWLDFRDADSVVYFDEFVGVVQSPWIAAGFNNDLWAVTLPQVARTNDVVRHAAIAIGALSRWLTKHHHEPLGSSQTIENEDAQNCPDYRNAVAHYCHALKLQSQQPCMQDAVFLSILFLCFETLRGNRKAALDHINHGLAMLLALVTDPDSRLMTSVAPNPKPLIAVVADIFTHLLPQTRLILQGSVGHSPTVPNFARGLRAKRETVDSFMRLVGNLPRSYRPIDKLPPVLDNLDDFERYWMTGRNAKLAVAPLLMEAVSKSGALTSTDPGMILELWEQIMADPRIQEICEASTKELKALEAAFMPLFDRAIMSDPGSVEYMRAIHLRLHYLGTCTFEDLTHFHDPTPVQAKTPLFREYISLADISLRTAKQGLKSPAHHLSLQCSLASHLFLISMFCRDALLRDEATRMLKDYHGQDGIWNARSLYVLALKNRSVERINTSDGTPLEQWRRLLRREYLFEEGGQRIVFCFLDKDPVNGEWGLVEETAEVKGDLDAVQWHRRPLSAAGKPLMGDVIMLWPELME
;
A
#
# COMPACT_ATOMS: atom_id res chain seq x y z
N MET A 1 47.90 -11.80 24.48
CA MET A 1 49.04 -12.70 24.77
C MET A 1 49.28 -13.53 23.53
N ASP A 2 50.41 -13.29 22.88
CA ASP A 2 50.88 -14.02 21.71
C ASP A 2 51.45 -15.40 22.10
N MET A 3 51.58 -16.31 21.12
CA MET A 3 52.94 -16.79 20.76
C MET A 3 53.03 -17.46 19.39
N LYS A 4 54.24 -17.32 18.82
CA LYS A 4 54.85 -17.83 17.56
C LYS A 4 55.32 -19.30 17.73
N SER A 5 55.81 -20.08 16.75
CA SER A 5 55.86 -20.11 15.26
C SER A 5 56.57 -21.43 14.82
N ASP A 6 56.85 -21.60 13.51
CA ASP A 6 57.87 -22.48 12.86
C ASP A 6 57.49 -23.98 12.63
N PHE A 7 57.50 -24.56 11.40
CA PHE A 7 58.56 -24.93 10.41
C PHE A 7 59.38 -26.20 10.82
N LEU A 8 59.80 -27.16 9.95
CA LEU A 8 60.05 -27.24 8.48
C LEU A 8 59.83 -28.70 7.89
N LEU A 9 60.20 -29.01 6.62
CA LEU A 9 59.94 -30.28 5.86
C LEU A 9 61.08 -31.35 5.96
N MET A 10 61.18 -32.54 5.31
CA MET A 10 60.59 -33.28 4.14
C MET A 10 60.96 -34.82 4.25
N HIS A 11 60.75 -35.85 3.39
CA HIS A 11 60.17 -36.12 2.04
C HIS A 11 59.48 -37.56 1.99
N THR A 12 59.53 -38.56 1.06
CA THR A 12 60.28 -38.92 -0.20
C THR A 12 59.45 -39.82 -1.21
N GLN A 13 59.95 -40.94 -1.78
CA GLN A 13 59.53 -41.62 -3.05
C GLN A 13 59.33 -43.19 -3.06
N GLU A 14 58.27 -43.69 -3.74
CA GLU A 14 58.15 -44.73 -4.85
C GLU A 14 58.91 -46.12 -4.88
N PRO A 15 58.69 -47.09 -5.85
CA PRO A 15 57.62 -47.34 -6.87
C PRO A 15 57.16 -48.83 -7.18
N ALA A 16 56.08 -48.97 -7.99
CA ALA A 16 55.76 -49.90 -9.13
C ALA A 16 55.95 -51.47 -9.16
N ASN A 17 55.04 -52.16 -9.89
CA ASN A 17 55.31 -53.36 -10.72
C ASN A 17 54.23 -53.57 -11.85
N LEU A 18 54.52 -54.35 -12.91
CA LEU A 18 53.71 -54.48 -14.15
C LEU A 18 53.39 -55.95 -14.56
N SER A 19 52.43 -56.16 -15.49
CA SER A 19 51.94 -57.49 -15.89
C SER A 19 51.72 -57.68 -17.41
N LYS A 20 51.64 -58.94 -17.87
CA LYS A 20 51.61 -59.35 -19.30
C LYS A 20 50.19 -59.42 -19.90
N PRO A 21 50.02 -59.21 -21.22
CA PRO A 21 48.70 -59.06 -21.88
C PRO A 21 47.99 -60.37 -22.22
N LYS A 22 46.68 -60.31 -22.47
CA LYS A 22 45.85 -61.37 -23.10
C LYS A 22 44.84 -60.81 -24.12
N ILE A 23 44.55 -61.61 -25.13
CA ILE A 23 43.74 -61.28 -26.33
C ILE A 23 42.22 -61.25 -25.99
N PRO A 24 41.40 -60.34 -26.56
CA PRO A 24 40.03 -60.11 -26.12
C PRO A 24 39.01 -61.14 -26.60
N ARG A 25 37.92 -61.33 -25.82
CA ARG A 25 36.69 -62.00 -26.29
C ARG A 25 35.79 -61.00 -27.01
N THR A 26 35.22 -61.42 -28.12
CA THR A 26 34.30 -60.62 -28.96
C THR A 26 33.05 -60.17 -28.19
N SER A 27 32.93 -58.86 -27.95
CA SER A 27 31.76 -58.26 -27.30
C SER A 27 30.63 -58.05 -28.31
N THR A 28 29.62 -58.93 -28.33
CA THR A 28 28.37 -58.65 -29.04
C THR A 28 27.66 -57.41 -28.48
N SER A 29 26.95 -56.67 -29.33
CA SER A 29 26.41 -55.36 -28.99
C SER A 29 25.32 -55.43 -27.92
N LYS A 30 25.51 -54.67 -26.82
CA LYS A 30 24.56 -54.59 -25.71
C LYS A 30 23.32 -53.79 -26.12
N VAL A 31 22.27 -54.48 -26.53
CA VAL A 31 20.98 -53.88 -26.93
C VAL A 31 20.40 -53.09 -25.74
N ARG A 32 20.32 -51.76 -25.87
CA ARG A 32 19.92 -50.87 -24.77
C ARG A 32 18.41 -50.92 -24.45
N THR A 33 17.60 -51.55 -25.29
CA THR A 33 16.13 -51.53 -25.20
C THR A 33 15.52 -52.71 -24.43
N GLY A 34 16.26 -53.78 -24.12
CA GLY A 34 15.73 -54.98 -23.43
C GLY A 34 15.07 -54.73 -22.07
N CYS A 35 14.24 -55.68 -21.61
CA CYS A 35 13.51 -55.56 -20.34
C CYS A 35 14.46 -55.55 -19.13
N ILE A 36 14.01 -54.97 -18.01
CA ILE A 36 14.82 -54.78 -16.80
C ILE A 36 15.33 -56.14 -16.27
N THR A 37 14.49 -57.16 -16.27
CA THR A 37 14.82 -58.51 -15.79
C THR A 37 15.85 -59.23 -16.67
N CYS A 38 15.81 -59.07 -18.00
CA CYS A 38 16.85 -59.59 -18.89
C CYS A 38 18.17 -58.83 -18.74
N LYS A 39 18.11 -57.50 -18.59
CA LYS A 39 19.29 -56.65 -18.33
C LYS A 39 20.00 -57.05 -17.03
N LYS A 40 19.27 -57.18 -15.91
CA LYS A 40 19.80 -57.67 -14.61
C LYS A 40 20.47 -59.04 -14.73
N ARG A 41 19.98 -59.90 -15.62
CA ARG A 41 20.52 -61.26 -15.88
C ARG A 41 21.63 -61.28 -16.94
N HIS A 42 21.98 -60.15 -17.56
CA HIS A 42 22.93 -60.05 -18.69
C HIS A 42 22.63 -60.99 -19.88
N VAL A 43 21.35 -61.35 -20.10
CA VAL A 43 20.91 -62.17 -21.23
C VAL A 43 20.21 -61.32 -22.30
N LYS A 44 20.31 -61.71 -23.57
CA LYS A 44 19.60 -61.03 -24.66
C LYS A 44 18.08 -61.09 -24.41
N CYS A 45 17.43 -59.94 -24.56
CA CYS A 45 15.98 -59.82 -24.54
C CYS A 45 15.44 -59.95 -25.97
N ASP A 46 14.26 -60.52 -26.08
CA ASP A 46 13.45 -60.66 -27.30
C ASP A 46 12.50 -59.46 -27.54
N GLU A 47 12.46 -58.52 -26.59
CA GLU A 47 11.81 -57.19 -26.68
C GLU A 47 10.28 -57.17 -26.90
N VAL A 48 9.63 -58.34 -26.88
CA VAL A 48 8.17 -58.54 -26.87
C VAL A 48 7.53 -57.91 -25.62
N LYS A 49 6.41 -57.19 -25.83
CA LYS A 49 5.62 -56.50 -24.81
C LYS A 49 4.24 -57.19 -24.63
N PRO A 50 3.62 -57.14 -23.45
CA PRO A 50 4.06 -56.47 -22.22
C PRO A 50 5.17 -57.21 -21.45
N HIS A 51 5.35 -58.51 -21.71
CA HIS A 51 6.35 -59.35 -21.05
C HIS A 51 7.15 -60.14 -22.09
N CYS A 52 8.47 -60.15 -21.95
CA CYS A 52 9.32 -60.81 -22.94
C CYS A 52 9.25 -62.35 -22.78
N GLY A 53 9.23 -63.06 -23.90
CA GLY A 53 9.15 -64.52 -23.97
C GLY A 53 10.29 -65.20 -23.21
N ASN A 54 11.48 -64.58 -23.15
CA ASN A 54 12.60 -65.10 -22.37
C ASN A 54 12.44 -64.93 -20.84
N CYS A 55 11.47 -64.15 -20.35
CA CYS A 55 11.02 -64.18 -18.95
C CYS A 55 9.86 -65.16 -18.76
N THR A 56 8.84 -65.10 -19.63
CA THR A 56 7.63 -65.93 -19.59
C THR A 56 7.94 -67.43 -19.66
N ARG A 57 8.74 -67.87 -20.65
CA ARG A 57 9.16 -69.28 -20.82
C ARG A 57 9.95 -69.81 -19.62
N ASN A 58 10.70 -68.95 -18.94
CA ASN A 58 11.47 -69.27 -17.74
C ASN A 58 10.64 -69.15 -16.44
N ARG A 59 9.31 -68.95 -16.54
CA ARG A 59 8.37 -68.75 -15.43
C ARG A 59 8.82 -67.66 -14.43
N ARG A 60 9.45 -66.57 -14.90
CA ARG A 60 9.87 -65.43 -14.05
C ARG A 60 9.04 -64.18 -14.33
N LYS A 61 8.63 -63.48 -13.27
CA LYS A 61 7.96 -62.17 -13.35
C LYS A 61 8.83 -61.19 -14.15
N CYS A 62 8.29 -60.66 -15.23
CA CYS A 62 8.98 -59.68 -16.07
C CYS A 62 8.72 -58.27 -15.53
N GLU A 63 9.77 -57.57 -15.11
CA GLU A 63 9.69 -56.19 -14.56
C GLU A 63 9.46 -55.11 -15.64
N GLY A 64 9.11 -55.51 -16.87
CA GLY A 64 8.84 -54.60 -17.97
C GLY A 64 10.07 -53.85 -18.50
N TYR A 65 9.81 -52.72 -19.14
CA TYR A 65 10.79 -51.94 -19.91
C TYR A 65 10.95 -50.56 -19.29
N ALA A 66 12.19 -50.19 -18.95
CA ALA A 66 12.47 -48.88 -18.34
C ALA A 66 12.25 -47.73 -19.35
N ILE A 67 11.37 -46.79 -19.00
CA ILE A 67 11.11 -45.57 -19.77
C ILE A 67 12.25 -44.58 -19.50
N LEU A 68 13.11 -44.35 -20.51
CA LEU A 68 14.24 -43.44 -20.40
C LEU A 68 13.82 -41.99 -20.67
N VAL A 69 13.41 -41.28 -19.62
CA VAL A 69 13.21 -39.82 -19.66
C VAL A 69 14.58 -39.14 -19.86
N LYS A 70 14.79 -38.51 -21.02
CA LYS A 70 16.04 -37.80 -21.34
C LYS A 70 16.16 -36.50 -20.54
N LYS A 71 17.14 -36.40 -19.64
CA LYS A 71 17.68 -35.10 -19.22
C LYS A 71 18.37 -34.43 -20.41
N ARG A 72 18.29 -33.10 -20.51
CA ARG A 72 18.86 -32.29 -21.59
C ARG A 72 19.46 -31.01 -21.00
N ASN A 73 20.73 -30.74 -21.33
CA ASN A 73 21.43 -29.51 -20.92
C ASN A 73 21.05 -28.33 -21.87
N PRO A 74 21.28 -27.06 -21.45
CA PRO A 74 20.60 -25.92 -22.05
C PRO A 74 21.12 -25.51 -23.43
N SER A 75 20.30 -24.70 -24.10
CA SER A 75 20.58 -23.96 -25.34
C SER A 75 19.77 -22.64 -25.26
N PRO A 76 20.21 -21.54 -25.89
CA PRO A 76 19.54 -20.24 -25.73
C PRO A 76 18.08 -20.27 -26.24
N PRO A 77 17.14 -19.57 -25.58
CA PRO A 77 15.71 -19.70 -25.86
C PRO A 77 15.26 -18.89 -27.08
N GLN A 78 15.16 -19.53 -28.24
CA GLN A 78 14.20 -19.08 -29.26
C GLN A 78 12.81 -19.59 -28.90
N ILE A 79 11.94 -18.67 -28.46
CA ILE A 79 10.55 -19.00 -28.09
C ILE A 79 9.72 -19.17 -29.37
N ARG A 80 9.32 -20.41 -29.68
CA ARG A 80 8.15 -20.68 -30.53
C ARG A 80 6.96 -20.98 -29.63
N TRP A 81 5.93 -20.14 -29.70
CA TRP A 81 4.67 -20.37 -29.01
C TRP A 81 3.86 -21.47 -29.71
N ASP A 82 3.38 -22.46 -28.94
CA ASP A 82 2.35 -23.40 -29.36
C ASP A 82 1.08 -23.11 -28.55
N SER A 83 0.10 -22.46 -29.19
CA SER A 83 -1.02 -21.79 -28.54
C SER A 83 -2.14 -22.72 -28.06
N LYS A 84 -1.82 -23.94 -27.62
CA LYS A 84 -2.80 -25.00 -27.30
C LYS A 84 -2.67 -25.66 -25.92
N GLN A 85 -1.85 -25.14 -25.02
CA GLN A 85 -1.89 -25.51 -23.59
C GLN A 85 -2.29 -24.32 -22.71
N ILE A 86 -3.60 -24.06 -22.69
CA ILE A 86 -4.24 -23.15 -21.73
C ILE A 86 -4.29 -23.85 -20.38
N THR A 87 -3.18 -23.80 -19.63
CA THR A 87 -3.19 -24.15 -18.20
C THR A 87 -3.88 -23.01 -17.45
N ARG A 88 -5.22 -22.99 -17.48
CA ARG A 88 -6.04 -22.01 -16.77
C ARG A 88 -5.76 -22.15 -15.27
N ALA A 89 -4.90 -21.26 -14.75
CA ALA A 89 -4.76 -21.09 -13.31
C ALA A 89 -6.16 -20.85 -12.74
N ALA A 90 -6.56 -21.64 -11.74
CA ALA A 90 -7.83 -21.43 -11.08
C ALA A 90 -7.81 -20.04 -10.42
N PRO A 91 -8.88 -19.23 -10.53
CA PRO A 91 -9.02 -18.04 -9.70
C PRO A 91 -8.90 -18.42 -8.22
N LEU A 92 -8.51 -17.50 -7.35
CA LEU A 92 -8.48 -17.72 -5.89
C LEU A 92 -9.89 -17.83 -5.26
N LYS A 93 -10.91 -18.14 -6.06
CA LYS A 93 -12.26 -18.54 -5.62
C LYS A 93 -12.26 -19.99 -5.12
N ALA A 94 -11.37 -20.29 -4.18
CA ALA A 94 -11.50 -21.44 -3.31
C ALA A 94 -12.67 -21.18 -2.35
N GLN A 95 -13.89 -21.46 -2.82
CA GLN A 95 -15.11 -21.43 -2.01
C GLN A 95 -15.12 -22.61 -1.02
N LEU A 96 -14.15 -22.60 -0.10
CA LEU A 96 -14.36 -23.16 1.24
C LEU A 96 -15.61 -22.46 1.77
N HIS A 97 -16.70 -23.23 1.88
CA HIS A 97 -17.93 -22.71 2.44
C HIS A 97 -17.62 -22.23 3.85
N LEU A 98 -18.13 -21.04 4.20
CA LEU A 98 -18.20 -20.59 5.59
C LEU A 98 -19.19 -21.52 6.31
N VAL A 99 -18.68 -22.66 6.80
CA VAL A 99 -19.42 -23.54 7.71
C VAL A 99 -19.74 -22.69 8.93
N HIS A 100 -21.01 -22.41 9.12
CA HIS A 100 -21.51 -21.46 10.11
C HIS A 100 -21.61 -22.15 11.48
N ASP A 101 -20.49 -22.74 11.92
CA ASP A 101 -20.39 -23.53 13.14
C ASP A 101 -20.27 -22.60 14.36
N TRP A 102 -21.14 -22.80 15.34
CA TRP A 102 -21.18 -21.97 16.55
C TRP A 102 -20.01 -22.30 17.50
N LEU A 103 -19.32 -23.42 17.26
CA LEU A 103 -18.18 -23.93 18.02
C LEU A 103 -16.92 -23.04 17.97
N ASP A 104 -16.81 -22.13 17.00
CA ASP A 104 -15.67 -21.20 16.88
C ASP A 104 -15.74 -20.02 17.89
N PHE A 105 -16.87 -19.85 18.59
CA PHE A 105 -17.14 -18.69 19.45
C PHE A 105 -17.52 -19.11 20.88
N ARG A 106 -17.12 -18.31 21.87
CA ARG A 106 -17.29 -18.62 23.30
C ARG A 106 -18.71 -18.32 23.82
N ASP A 107 -19.42 -17.45 23.13
CA ASP A 107 -20.69 -16.84 23.54
C ASP A 107 -21.42 -16.27 22.31
N ALA A 108 -22.69 -15.89 22.47
CA ALA A 108 -23.53 -15.41 21.37
C ALA A 108 -23.21 -13.97 20.93
N ASP A 109 -22.74 -13.11 21.83
CA ASP A 109 -22.40 -11.71 21.50
C ASP A 109 -21.16 -11.69 20.60
N SER A 110 -20.16 -12.53 20.89
CA SER A 110 -18.97 -12.77 20.04
C SER A 110 -19.33 -13.13 18.59
N VAL A 111 -20.40 -13.89 18.35
CA VAL A 111 -20.88 -14.20 16.98
C VAL A 111 -21.43 -12.94 16.31
N VAL A 112 -22.31 -12.21 17.00
CA VAL A 112 -22.93 -10.96 16.50
C VAL A 112 -21.89 -9.87 16.25
N TYR A 113 -20.84 -9.81 17.06
CA TYR A 113 -19.67 -8.95 16.84
C TYR A 113 -18.85 -9.39 15.62
N PHE A 114 -18.62 -10.69 15.44
CA PHE A 114 -17.88 -11.18 14.28
C PHE A 114 -18.63 -10.94 12.96
N ASP A 115 -19.93 -11.17 12.91
CA ASP A 115 -20.75 -10.90 11.72
C ASP A 115 -20.82 -9.40 11.39
N GLU A 116 -20.87 -8.53 12.41
CA GLU A 116 -20.75 -7.08 12.19
C GLU A 116 -19.37 -6.69 11.65
N PHE A 117 -18.28 -7.30 12.14
CA PHE A 117 -16.94 -7.09 11.57
C PHE A 117 -16.87 -7.52 10.10
N VAL A 118 -17.46 -8.65 9.73
CA VAL A 118 -17.55 -9.08 8.32
C VAL A 118 -18.31 -8.03 7.50
N GLY A 119 -19.40 -7.47 8.04
CA GLY A 119 -20.14 -6.35 7.44
C GLY A 119 -19.29 -5.07 7.27
N VAL A 120 -18.45 -4.74 8.25
CA VAL A 120 -17.50 -3.61 8.17
C VAL A 120 -16.49 -3.82 7.05
N VAL A 121 -15.80 -4.97 6.98
CA VAL A 121 -14.74 -5.20 5.96
C VAL A 121 -15.29 -5.50 4.57
N GLN A 122 -16.54 -5.93 4.44
CA GLN A 122 -17.26 -6.06 3.17
C GLN A 122 -18.05 -4.81 2.79
N SER A 123 -18.00 -3.73 3.59
CA SER A 123 -18.64 -2.46 3.25
C SER A 123 -18.09 -1.88 1.94
N PRO A 124 -18.89 -1.14 1.15
CA PRO A 124 -18.41 -0.55 -0.10
C PRO A 124 -17.18 0.36 0.07
N TRP A 125 -17.00 1.03 1.21
CA TRP A 125 -15.86 1.93 1.42
C TRP A 125 -14.52 1.20 1.59
N ILE A 126 -14.55 -0.03 2.13
CA ILE A 126 -13.38 -0.92 2.19
C ILE A 126 -13.25 -1.75 0.91
N ALA A 127 -14.33 -2.40 0.47
CA ALA A 127 -14.32 -3.35 -0.65
C ALA A 127 -14.18 -2.71 -2.05
N ALA A 128 -14.48 -1.42 -2.21
CA ALA A 128 -14.16 -0.65 -3.43
C ALA A 128 -12.73 -0.08 -3.45
N GLY A 129 -11.97 -0.24 -2.36
CA GLY A 129 -10.54 0.03 -2.32
C GLY A 129 -9.70 -1.07 -2.97
N PHE A 130 -8.38 -0.92 -2.90
CA PHE A 130 -7.43 -1.90 -3.43
C PHE A 130 -7.49 -3.23 -2.68
N ASN A 131 -7.10 -4.30 -3.38
CA ASN A 131 -6.98 -5.64 -2.82
C ASN A 131 -8.29 -6.18 -2.20
N ASN A 132 -9.43 -6.06 -2.89
CA ASN A 132 -10.73 -6.58 -2.46
C ASN A 132 -10.69 -8.05 -1.92
N ASP A 133 -9.88 -8.93 -2.52
CA ASP A 133 -9.68 -10.32 -2.05
C ASP A 133 -9.11 -10.41 -0.61
N LEU A 134 -8.39 -9.39 -0.13
CA LEU A 134 -7.98 -9.30 1.28
C LEU A 134 -9.20 -9.12 2.18
N TRP A 135 -9.99 -8.09 1.91
CA TRP A 135 -11.06 -7.62 2.78
C TRP A 135 -12.31 -8.50 2.71
N ALA A 136 -12.72 -8.90 1.50
CA ALA A 136 -13.93 -9.68 1.30
C ALA A 136 -13.78 -11.18 1.64
N VAL A 137 -12.55 -11.72 1.55
CA VAL A 137 -12.30 -13.17 1.65
C VAL A 137 -11.23 -13.50 2.69
N THR A 138 -9.99 -13.01 2.49
CA THR A 138 -8.82 -13.48 3.24
C THR A 138 -8.90 -13.13 4.73
N LEU A 139 -9.20 -11.87 5.05
CA LEU A 139 -9.21 -11.36 6.42
C LEU A 139 -10.36 -11.95 7.26
N PRO A 140 -11.62 -12.08 6.76
CA PRO A 140 -12.65 -12.89 7.41
C PRO A 140 -12.25 -14.35 7.65
N GLN A 141 -11.62 -15.02 6.68
CA GLN A 141 -11.22 -16.43 6.83
C GLN A 141 -10.11 -16.61 7.88
N VAL A 142 -9.09 -15.75 7.90
CA VAL A 142 -8.03 -15.77 8.92
C VAL A 142 -8.60 -15.39 10.28
N ALA A 143 -9.44 -14.36 10.37
CA ALA A 143 -10.09 -13.98 11.62
C ALA A 143 -11.02 -15.08 12.16
N ARG A 144 -11.68 -15.87 11.30
CA ARG A 144 -12.45 -17.02 11.78
C ARG A 144 -11.54 -18.14 12.30
N THR A 145 -10.43 -18.42 11.62
CA THR A 145 -9.59 -19.60 11.91
C THR A 145 -8.51 -19.40 12.98
N ASN A 146 -8.01 -18.17 13.19
CA ASN A 146 -6.99 -17.85 14.19
C ASN A 146 -7.60 -17.08 15.37
N ASP A 147 -7.45 -17.59 16.61
CA ASP A 147 -8.07 -17.04 17.83
C ASP A 147 -7.62 -15.61 18.18
N VAL A 148 -6.34 -15.28 17.92
CA VAL A 148 -5.76 -13.96 18.17
C VAL A 148 -6.36 -12.92 17.22
N VAL A 149 -6.44 -13.26 15.93
CA VAL A 149 -7.04 -12.42 14.90
C VAL A 149 -8.57 -12.35 15.07
N ARG A 150 -9.22 -13.44 15.53
CA ARG A 150 -10.64 -13.49 15.88
C ARG A 150 -11.00 -12.45 16.93
N HIS A 151 -10.19 -12.34 17.99
CA HIS A 151 -10.42 -11.36 19.04
C HIS A 151 -10.23 -9.92 18.56
N ALA A 152 -9.28 -9.64 17.67
CA ALA A 152 -9.15 -8.30 17.06
C ALA A 152 -10.33 -7.97 16.11
N ALA A 153 -10.85 -8.94 15.37
CA ALA A 153 -12.05 -8.80 14.54
C ALA A 153 -13.31 -8.54 15.39
N ILE A 154 -13.56 -9.36 16.42
CA ILE A 154 -14.64 -9.18 17.39
C ILE A 154 -14.58 -7.79 18.04
N ALA A 155 -13.38 -7.30 18.38
CA ALA A 155 -13.19 -5.97 18.95
C ALA A 155 -13.70 -4.85 18.02
N ILE A 156 -13.41 -4.93 16.71
CA ILE A 156 -13.90 -3.97 15.71
C ILE A 156 -15.42 -4.04 15.56
N GLY A 157 -16.00 -5.24 15.52
CA GLY A 157 -17.46 -5.40 15.40
C GLY A 157 -18.23 -4.92 16.63
N ALA A 158 -17.68 -5.14 17.82
CA ALA A 158 -18.21 -4.58 19.07
C ALA A 158 -18.11 -3.05 19.09
N LEU A 159 -16.99 -2.48 18.64
CA LEU A 159 -16.85 -1.04 18.47
C LEU A 159 -17.83 -0.47 17.43
N SER A 160 -18.06 -1.17 16.31
CA SER A 160 -19.06 -0.79 15.30
C SER A 160 -20.47 -0.70 15.89
N ARG A 161 -20.90 -1.70 16.67
CA ARG A 161 -22.22 -1.69 17.34
C ARG A 161 -22.33 -0.60 18.40
N TRP A 162 -21.25 -0.26 19.09
CA TRP A 162 -21.21 0.89 19.98
C TRP A 162 -21.38 2.21 19.19
N LEU A 163 -20.65 2.39 18.09
CA LEU A 163 -20.76 3.56 17.21
C LEU A 163 -22.21 3.72 16.70
N THR A 164 -22.85 2.65 16.21
CA THR A 164 -24.28 2.65 15.79
C THR A 164 -25.24 3.13 16.89
N LYS A 165 -24.96 2.84 18.17
CA LYS A 165 -25.84 3.20 19.30
C LYS A 165 -25.66 4.62 19.80
N HIS A 166 -24.48 5.21 19.62
CA HIS A 166 -24.08 6.46 20.29
C HIS A 166 -23.80 7.65 19.34
N HIS A 167 -23.65 7.44 18.02
CA HIS A 167 -23.32 8.53 17.10
C HIS A 167 -24.53 9.24 16.47
N HIS A 168 -24.64 10.53 16.80
CA HIS A 168 -25.29 11.54 15.95
C HIS A 168 -24.26 12.44 15.21
N GLU A 169 -22.96 12.31 15.47
CA GLU A 169 -21.87 13.08 14.81
C GLU A 169 -20.95 12.20 13.92
N PRO A 170 -20.25 12.78 12.92
CA PRO A 170 -19.33 12.08 12.03
C PRO A 170 -18.09 11.48 12.73
N LEU A 171 -17.43 10.52 12.07
CA LEU A 171 -16.13 10.02 12.52
C LEU A 171 -15.10 11.15 12.62
N GLY A 172 -14.27 11.11 13.67
CA GLY A 172 -13.23 12.10 13.90
C GLY A 172 -13.64 13.33 14.73
N SER A 173 -14.87 13.40 15.25
CA SER A 173 -15.25 14.30 16.35
C SER A 173 -14.36 14.04 17.59
N SER A 174 -13.25 14.77 17.71
CA SER A 174 -12.18 14.47 18.68
C SER A 174 -12.48 14.97 20.10
N GLN A 175 -13.57 14.48 20.69
CA GLN A 175 -13.61 14.25 22.13
C GLN A 175 -12.97 12.89 22.39
N THR A 176 -12.11 12.79 23.40
CA THR A 176 -11.66 11.50 23.92
C THR A 176 -12.89 10.72 24.39
N ILE A 177 -12.96 9.41 24.10
CA ILE A 177 -14.05 8.54 24.58
C ILE A 177 -13.77 8.18 26.05
N GLU A 178 -13.85 9.22 26.87
CA GLU A 178 -13.70 9.28 28.33
C GLU A 178 -15.05 9.53 29.03
N ASN A 179 -16.15 9.58 28.26
CA ASN A 179 -17.51 9.60 28.80
C ASN A 179 -17.77 8.32 29.60
N GLU A 180 -18.26 8.48 30.84
CA GLU A 180 -18.67 7.37 31.70
C GLU A 180 -19.72 6.46 31.00
N ASP A 181 -20.57 7.04 30.16
CA ASP A 181 -21.54 6.33 29.30
C ASP A 181 -20.89 5.25 28.41
N ALA A 182 -19.73 5.54 27.82
CA ALA A 182 -19.01 4.59 26.98
C ALA A 182 -18.44 3.45 27.83
N GLN A 183 -17.87 3.78 28.99
CA GLN A 183 -17.32 2.81 29.93
C GLN A 183 -18.41 1.92 30.56
N ASN A 184 -19.64 2.42 30.69
CA ASN A 184 -20.79 1.65 31.13
C ASN A 184 -21.35 0.72 30.03
N CYS A 185 -21.30 1.15 28.76
CA CYS A 185 -21.89 0.43 27.63
C CYS A 185 -21.24 -0.96 27.40
N PRO A 186 -22.04 -2.07 27.33
CA PRO A 186 -21.50 -3.41 27.14
C PRO A 186 -20.66 -3.60 25.86
N ASP A 187 -21.11 -3.05 24.73
CA ASP A 187 -20.42 -3.25 23.45
C ASP A 187 -19.01 -2.62 23.45
N TYR A 188 -18.83 -1.42 24.03
CA TYR A 188 -17.51 -0.78 24.14
C TYR A 188 -16.60 -1.51 25.14
N ARG A 189 -17.14 -1.98 26.27
CA ARG A 189 -16.37 -2.82 27.22
C ARG A 189 -15.90 -4.11 26.57
N ASN A 190 -16.75 -4.79 25.80
CA ASN A 190 -16.39 -5.99 25.05
C ASN A 190 -15.35 -5.67 23.97
N ALA A 191 -15.50 -4.55 23.25
CA ALA A 191 -14.54 -4.08 22.25
C ALA A 191 -13.12 -3.92 22.83
N VAL A 192 -12.99 -3.18 23.95
CA VAL A 192 -11.70 -2.99 24.64
C VAL A 192 -11.19 -4.30 25.24
N ALA A 193 -12.07 -5.13 25.83
CA ALA A 193 -11.67 -6.42 26.41
C ALA A 193 -11.06 -7.37 25.38
N HIS A 194 -11.68 -7.51 24.19
CA HIS A 194 -11.17 -8.38 23.13
C HIS A 194 -9.91 -7.81 22.46
N TYR A 195 -9.80 -6.48 22.30
CA TYR A 195 -8.57 -5.80 21.85
C TYR A 195 -7.38 -6.13 22.78
N CYS A 196 -7.56 -5.94 24.09
CA CYS A 196 -6.56 -6.30 25.10
C CYS A 196 -6.30 -7.81 25.17
N HIS A 197 -7.29 -8.66 24.88
CA HIS A 197 -7.10 -10.12 24.84
C HIS A 197 -6.24 -10.56 23.66
N ALA A 198 -6.48 -10.00 22.46
CA ALA A 198 -5.65 -10.26 21.28
C ALA A 198 -4.18 -9.83 21.50
N LEU A 199 -3.96 -8.64 22.07
CA LEU A 199 -2.62 -8.19 22.47
C LEU A 199 -1.97 -9.13 23.50
N LYS A 200 -2.72 -9.61 24.48
CA LYS A 200 -2.24 -10.56 25.49
C LYS A 200 -1.81 -11.87 24.84
N LEU A 201 -2.65 -12.51 24.02
CA LEU A 201 -2.31 -13.76 23.33
C LEU A 201 -1.05 -13.58 22.46
N GLN A 202 -0.98 -12.49 21.68
CA GLN A 202 0.17 -12.16 20.85
C GLN A 202 1.46 -11.95 21.66
N SER A 203 1.39 -11.37 22.86
CA SER A 203 2.56 -11.25 23.75
C SER A 203 2.99 -12.58 24.39
N GLN A 204 2.06 -13.52 24.59
CA GLN A 204 2.32 -14.83 25.18
C GLN A 204 2.88 -15.83 24.16
N GLN A 205 2.46 -15.73 22.89
CA GLN A 205 2.96 -16.54 21.77
C GLN A 205 3.19 -15.64 20.54
N PRO A 206 4.34 -14.93 20.45
CA PRO A 206 4.60 -13.98 19.37
C PRO A 206 4.65 -14.62 17.97
N CYS A 207 3.53 -14.53 17.24
CA CYS A 207 3.42 -15.01 15.87
C CYS A 207 3.58 -13.84 14.88
N MET A 208 4.51 -13.96 13.92
CA MET A 208 4.74 -12.91 12.92
C MET A 208 3.58 -12.80 11.91
N GLN A 209 2.91 -13.91 11.59
CA GLN A 209 1.70 -13.91 10.77
C GLN A 209 0.59 -13.08 11.42
N ASP A 210 0.34 -13.34 12.71
CA ASP A 210 -0.73 -12.72 13.46
C ASP A 210 -0.41 -11.24 13.66
N ALA A 211 0.84 -10.88 13.98
CA ALA A 211 1.31 -9.50 14.02
C ALA A 211 0.99 -8.71 12.74
N VAL A 212 1.18 -9.30 11.55
CA VAL A 212 0.85 -8.66 10.26
C VAL A 212 -0.65 -8.34 10.19
N PHE A 213 -1.54 -9.28 10.49
CA PHE A 213 -2.98 -9.02 10.47
C PHE A 213 -3.44 -8.07 11.59
N LEU A 214 -2.90 -8.22 12.80
CA LEU A 214 -3.17 -7.36 13.94
C LEU A 214 -2.75 -5.91 13.68
N SER A 215 -1.63 -5.67 12.98
CA SER A 215 -1.19 -4.30 12.65
C SER A 215 -2.20 -3.55 11.77
N ILE A 216 -2.98 -4.26 10.95
CA ILE A 216 -4.08 -3.69 10.15
C ILE A 216 -5.34 -3.56 11.01
N LEU A 217 -5.72 -4.61 11.74
CA LEU A 217 -6.97 -4.63 12.53
C LEU A 217 -6.94 -3.62 13.68
N PHE A 218 -5.82 -3.50 14.40
CA PHE A 218 -5.68 -2.51 15.47
C PHE A 218 -5.52 -1.08 14.94
N LEU A 219 -4.91 -0.89 13.76
CA LEU A 219 -4.99 0.39 13.05
C LEU A 219 -6.45 0.76 12.74
N CYS A 220 -7.25 -0.18 12.23
CA CYS A 220 -8.68 0.05 12.00
C CYS A 220 -9.40 0.40 13.31
N PHE A 221 -9.18 -0.37 14.38
CA PHE A 221 -9.80 -0.17 15.70
C PHE A 221 -9.49 1.22 16.30
N GLU A 222 -8.22 1.60 16.39
CA GLU A 222 -7.84 2.89 16.99
C GLU A 222 -8.24 4.07 16.11
N THR A 223 -8.28 3.88 14.78
CA THR A 223 -8.83 4.86 13.83
C THR A 223 -10.34 5.08 14.03
N LEU A 224 -11.13 4.01 14.14
CA LEU A 224 -12.57 4.07 14.46
C LEU A 224 -12.83 4.73 15.82
N ARG A 225 -11.93 4.49 16.79
CA ARG A 225 -11.95 5.08 18.13
C ARG A 225 -11.44 6.54 18.17
N GLY A 226 -10.97 7.09 17.05
CA GLY A 226 -10.39 8.43 16.95
C GLY A 226 -8.98 8.59 17.56
N ASN A 227 -8.40 7.51 18.09
CA ASN A 227 -7.08 7.47 18.74
C ASN A 227 -5.94 7.44 17.71
N ARG A 228 -5.78 8.55 17.00
CA ARG A 228 -4.82 8.69 15.89
C ARG A 228 -3.36 8.54 16.32
N LYS A 229 -3.02 8.73 17.60
CA LYS A 229 -1.66 8.48 18.11
C LYS A 229 -1.33 6.98 18.13
N ALA A 230 -2.22 6.14 18.64
CA ALA A 230 -2.05 4.68 18.56
C ALA A 230 -2.17 4.15 17.12
N ALA A 231 -2.99 4.78 16.26
CA ALA A 231 -3.04 4.47 14.84
C ALA A 231 -1.68 4.72 14.14
N LEU A 232 -1.01 5.85 14.43
CA LEU A 232 0.36 6.13 13.99
C LEU A 232 1.34 5.06 14.51
N ASP A 233 1.23 4.65 15.77
CA ASP A 233 2.06 3.58 16.33
C ASP A 233 1.87 2.25 15.58
N HIS A 234 0.64 1.86 15.23
CA HIS A 234 0.40 0.64 14.43
C HIS A 234 0.98 0.74 13.02
N ILE A 235 0.97 1.92 12.38
CA ILE A 235 1.66 2.16 11.09
C ILE A 235 3.18 2.05 11.24
N ASN A 236 3.76 2.69 12.27
CA ASN A 236 5.19 2.62 12.60
C ASN A 236 5.68 1.17 12.80
N HIS A 237 4.93 0.35 13.55
CA HIS A 237 5.27 -1.05 13.77
C HIS A 237 5.04 -1.93 12.53
N GLY A 238 3.95 -1.71 11.79
CA GLY A 238 3.67 -2.41 10.52
C GLY A 238 4.77 -2.19 9.48
N LEU A 239 5.20 -0.94 9.28
CA LEU A 239 6.32 -0.59 8.40
C LEU A 239 7.65 -1.19 8.85
N ALA A 240 7.97 -1.15 10.15
CA ALA A 240 9.20 -1.75 10.69
C ALA A 240 9.24 -3.27 10.49
N MET A 241 8.10 -3.95 10.66
CA MET A 241 7.94 -5.39 10.42
C MET A 241 8.05 -5.73 8.93
N LEU A 242 7.39 -4.97 8.05
CA LEU A 242 7.53 -5.13 6.60
C LEU A 242 8.97 -4.94 6.13
N LEU A 243 9.70 -3.95 6.68
CA LEU A 243 11.10 -3.74 6.37
C LEU A 243 11.96 -4.97 6.70
N ALA A 244 11.77 -5.57 7.89
CA ALA A 244 12.44 -6.82 8.24
C ALA A 244 12.08 -7.95 7.26
N LEU A 245 10.78 -8.13 6.98
CA LEU A 245 10.27 -9.17 6.06
C LEU A 245 10.85 -9.09 4.64
N VAL A 246 11.12 -7.89 4.11
CA VAL A 246 11.66 -7.73 2.74
C VAL A 246 13.20 -7.67 2.65
N THR A 247 13.91 -7.58 3.79
CA THR A 247 15.37 -7.43 3.82
C THR A 247 16.12 -8.62 4.45
N ASP A 248 15.52 -9.35 5.40
CA ASP A 248 16.22 -10.42 6.12
C ASP A 248 16.24 -11.74 5.32
N PRO A 249 17.40 -12.23 4.86
CA PRO A 249 17.49 -13.36 3.92
C PRO A 249 17.12 -14.71 4.56
N ASP A 250 17.25 -14.83 5.88
CA ASP A 250 16.80 -15.98 6.67
C ASP A 250 15.36 -15.85 7.17
N SER A 251 14.52 -15.04 6.49
CA SER A 251 13.05 -15.04 6.64
C SER A 251 12.40 -16.34 6.10
N ARG A 252 12.82 -17.47 6.66
CA ARG A 252 12.19 -18.80 6.56
C ARG A 252 10.88 -18.87 7.35
N LEU A 253 10.58 -17.82 8.10
CA LEU A 253 9.46 -17.65 9.04
C LEU A 253 8.06 -17.75 8.42
N MET A 254 7.93 -17.75 7.09
CA MET A 254 6.64 -17.61 6.41
C MET A 254 6.15 -18.84 5.62
N THR A 255 6.80 -20.00 5.73
CA THR A 255 6.25 -21.27 5.22
C THR A 255 4.99 -21.74 5.96
N SER A 256 4.66 -21.14 7.10
CA SER A 256 3.40 -21.33 7.84
C SER A 256 2.23 -20.48 7.31
N VAL A 257 2.51 -19.30 6.72
CA VAL A 257 1.48 -18.29 6.45
C VAL A 257 0.62 -18.63 5.24
N ALA A 258 1.23 -19.18 4.20
CA ALA A 258 0.57 -19.75 3.03
C ALA A 258 1.57 -20.64 2.27
N PRO A 259 1.11 -21.55 1.38
CA PRO A 259 1.98 -22.29 0.47
C PRO A 259 2.88 -21.40 -0.41
N ASN A 260 2.49 -20.15 -0.62
CA ASN A 260 3.36 -19.05 -1.03
C ASN A 260 2.93 -17.77 -0.30
N PRO A 261 3.70 -17.26 0.69
CA PRO A 261 3.30 -16.10 1.50
C PRO A 261 3.46 -14.76 0.77
N LYS A 262 4.33 -14.69 -0.25
CA LYS A 262 4.77 -13.41 -0.83
C LYS A 262 3.65 -12.54 -1.42
N PRO A 263 2.61 -13.08 -2.09
CA PRO A 263 1.49 -12.28 -2.56
C PRO A 263 0.72 -11.58 -1.43
N LEU A 264 0.57 -12.23 -0.27
CA LEU A 264 -0.09 -11.63 0.90
C LEU A 264 0.76 -10.50 1.50
N ILE A 265 2.08 -10.68 1.58
CA ILE A 265 2.99 -9.62 2.03
C ILE A 265 2.88 -8.41 1.11
N ALA A 266 2.83 -8.62 -0.21
CA ALA A 266 2.67 -7.52 -1.18
C ALA A 266 1.34 -6.79 -1.00
N VAL A 267 0.23 -7.52 -0.88
CA VAL A 267 -1.12 -6.98 -0.61
C VAL A 267 -1.17 -6.14 0.67
N VAL A 268 -0.53 -6.59 1.75
CA VAL A 268 -0.45 -5.83 3.00
C VAL A 268 0.50 -4.63 2.87
N ALA A 269 1.64 -4.80 2.19
CA ALA A 269 2.56 -3.70 1.95
C ALA A 269 1.92 -2.59 1.10
N ASP A 270 1.09 -2.91 0.12
CA ASP A 270 0.31 -1.96 -0.69
C ASP A 270 -0.68 -1.10 0.16
N ILE A 271 -1.02 -1.53 1.39
CA ILE A 271 -1.73 -0.70 2.39
C ILE A 271 -0.75 0.24 3.11
N PHE A 272 0.34 -0.28 3.68
CA PHE A 272 1.28 0.53 4.46
C PHE A 272 2.07 1.54 3.61
N THR A 273 2.35 1.25 2.33
CA THR A 273 2.95 2.22 1.40
C THR A 273 1.99 3.34 1.01
N HIS A 274 0.67 3.09 1.04
CA HIS A 274 -0.37 4.10 0.85
C HIS A 274 -0.53 5.01 2.09
N LEU A 275 -0.31 4.47 3.30
CA LEU A 275 -0.41 5.21 4.57
C LEU A 275 0.85 6.02 4.90
N LEU A 276 2.04 5.58 4.45
CA LEU A 276 3.33 6.21 4.76
C LEU A 276 3.43 7.72 4.39
N PRO A 277 2.84 8.23 3.29
CA PRO A 277 2.76 9.67 3.06
C PRO A 277 1.96 10.42 4.14
N GLN A 278 0.87 9.83 4.66
CA GLN A 278 0.03 10.44 5.69
C GLN A 278 0.83 10.64 7.00
N THR A 279 1.73 9.70 7.34
CA THR A 279 2.59 9.81 8.53
C THR A 279 3.73 10.83 8.37
N ARG A 280 3.84 11.55 7.26
CA ARG A 280 4.76 12.71 7.14
C ARG A 280 4.09 14.00 7.62
N LEU A 281 2.80 14.13 7.33
CA LEU A 281 2.02 15.35 7.59
C LEU A 281 1.31 15.31 8.94
N ILE A 282 1.06 14.12 9.52
CA ILE A 282 0.39 13.96 10.82
C ILE A 282 1.40 13.49 11.88
N LEU A 283 1.82 14.41 12.75
CA LEU A 283 2.79 14.20 13.83
C LEU A 283 2.13 13.63 15.10
N GLN A 284 2.84 12.77 15.84
CA GLN A 284 2.36 12.21 17.12
C GLN A 284 2.35 13.25 18.26
N GLY A 285 3.22 14.25 18.16
CA GLY A 285 3.34 15.40 19.07
C GLY A 285 3.51 16.70 18.27
N SER A 286 4.35 17.61 18.77
CA SER A 286 4.69 18.88 18.11
C SER A 286 5.93 18.80 17.21
N VAL A 287 6.10 19.77 16.30
CA VAL A 287 7.24 19.84 15.36
C VAL A 287 8.59 19.72 16.09
N GLY A 288 9.54 18.97 15.51
CA GLY A 288 10.88 18.75 16.05
C GLY A 288 10.98 17.84 17.29
N HIS A 289 9.86 17.52 17.95
CA HIS A 289 9.87 16.81 19.24
C HIS A 289 9.52 15.31 19.14
N SER A 290 8.86 14.87 18.06
CA SER A 290 8.39 13.48 17.94
C SER A 290 8.35 13.02 16.48
N PRO A 291 9.33 12.23 16.00
CA PRO A 291 9.22 11.56 14.70
C PRO A 291 8.05 10.56 14.72
N THR A 292 7.37 10.42 13.60
CA THR A 292 6.10 9.66 13.48
C THR A 292 6.28 8.16 13.31
N VAL A 293 7.37 7.75 12.65
CA VAL A 293 7.68 6.33 12.39
C VAL A 293 9.07 5.94 12.92
N PRO A 294 9.35 6.16 14.23
CA PRO A 294 10.69 6.04 14.80
C PRO A 294 11.30 4.64 14.74
N ASN A 295 10.48 3.58 14.73
CA ASN A 295 10.98 2.20 14.69
C ASN A 295 11.33 1.80 13.24
N PHE A 296 10.51 2.21 12.27
CA PHE A 296 10.84 2.10 10.84
C PHE A 296 12.10 2.91 10.49
N ALA A 297 12.17 4.19 10.88
CA ALA A 297 13.34 5.06 10.65
C ALA A 297 14.63 4.56 11.35
N ARG A 298 14.50 3.84 12.47
CA ARG A 298 15.63 3.15 13.12
C ARG A 298 16.05 1.90 12.36
N GLY A 299 15.09 1.09 11.91
CA GLY A 299 15.33 -0.12 11.12
C GLY A 299 16.02 0.16 9.78
N LEU A 300 15.61 1.24 9.10
CA LEU A 300 16.21 1.73 7.85
C LEU A 300 17.70 2.05 8.05
N ARG A 301 18.00 2.97 8.99
CA ARG A 301 19.38 3.35 9.35
C ARG A 301 20.24 2.15 9.79
N ALA A 302 19.67 1.22 10.56
CA ALA A 302 20.37 0.01 11.00
C ALA A 302 20.70 -0.96 9.84
N LYS A 303 19.81 -1.10 8.85
CA LYS A 303 20.00 -1.96 7.66
C LYS A 303 20.74 -1.25 6.51
N ARG A 304 21.00 0.05 6.63
CA ARG A 304 21.51 0.95 5.57
C ARG A 304 20.57 1.05 4.36
N GLU A 305 19.28 0.87 4.61
CA GLU A 305 18.23 1.02 3.61
C GLU A 305 17.66 2.44 3.65
N THR A 306 17.28 2.97 2.49
CA THR A 306 16.39 4.13 2.42
C THR A 306 14.94 3.66 2.35
N VAL A 307 13.98 4.57 2.41
CA VAL A 307 12.60 4.21 2.03
C VAL A 307 12.50 3.82 0.54
N ASP A 308 13.54 4.07 -0.26
CA ASP A 308 13.53 4.02 -1.73
C ASP A 308 13.94 2.63 -2.21
N SER A 309 14.99 2.10 -1.59
CA SER A 309 15.26 0.66 -1.63
C SER A 309 14.13 -0.13 -0.97
N PHE A 310 13.53 0.32 0.13
CA PHE A 310 12.36 -0.34 0.73
C PHE A 310 11.13 -0.37 -0.22
N MET A 311 10.72 0.76 -0.80
CA MET A 311 9.61 0.84 -1.75
C MET A 311 9.88 -0.03 -2.98
N ARG A 312 11.13 -0.08 -3.45
CA ARG A 312 11.57 -0.95 -4.55
C ARG A 312 11.56 -2.43 -4.18
N LEU A 313 11.98 -2.79 -2.96
CA LEU A 313 11.90 -4.16 -2.43
C LEU A 313 10.44 -4.62 -2.29
N VAL A 314 9.56 -3.75 -1.79
CA VAL A 314 8.10 -3.97 -1.75
C VAL A 314 7.51 -4.10 -3.15
N GLY A 315 7.86 -3.20 -4.08
CA GLY A 315 7.40 -3.23 -5.47
C GLY A 315 7.78 -4.54 -6.18
N ASN A 316 8.96 -5.08 -5.88
CA ASN A 316 9.49 -6.35 -6.37
C ASN A 316 8.88 -7.61 -5.72
N LEU A 317 7.98 -7.49 -4.73
CA LEU A 317 7.32 -8.66 -4.15
C LEU A 317 6.40 -9.33 -5.20
N PRO A 318 6.52 -10.65 -5.43
CA PRO A 318 5.72 -11.33 -6.42
C PRO A 318 4.26 -11.42 -5.97
N ARG A 319 3.41 -10.61 -6.63
CA ARG A 319 1.96 -10.60 -6.46
C ARG A 319 1.31 -11.86 -7.06
N SER A 320 0.03 -12.10 -6.76
CA SER A 320 -0.70 -13.32 -7.16
C SER A 320 -1.01 -13.41 -8.65
N TYR A 321 -1.00 -12.26 -9.33
CA TYR A 321 -1.17 -12.10 -10.77
C TYR A 321 0.18 -11.90 -11.46
N ARG A 322 0.30 -12.32 -12.73
CA ARG A 322 1.48 -12.03 -13.55
C ARG A 322 1.46 -10.56 -13.99
N PRO A 323 2.63 -9.93 -14.19
CA PRO A 323 2.73 -8.80 -15.11
C PRO A 323 2.16 -9.23 -16.47
N ILE A 324 1.29 -8.41 -17.05
CA ILE A 324 0.75 -8.65 -18.39
C ILE A 324 1.55 -7.74 -19.34
N ASP A 325 2.34 -8.36 -20.22
CA ASP A 325 3.37 -7.66 -21.01
C ASP A 325 2.83 -6.56 -21.95
N LYS A 326 1.51 -6.49 -22.17
CA LYS A 326 0.82 -5.47 -22.96
C LYS A 326 -0.60 -5.21 -22.45
N LEU A 327 -0.92 -3.94 -22.24
CA LEU A 327 -2.28 -3.45 -22.04
C LEU A 327 -3.19 -3.85 -23.24
N PRO A 328 -4.37 -4.46 -23.03
CA PRO A 328 -5.35 -4.71 -24.09
C PRO A 328 -6.04 -3.41 -24.54
N PRO A 329 -6.63 -3.36 -25.75
CA PRO A 329 -7.31 -2.15 -26.25
C PRO A 329 -8.61 -1.82 -25.49
N VAL A 330 -9.18 -2.79 -24.75
CA VAL A 330 -10.31 -2.65 -23.83
C VAL A 330 -10.07 -3.60 -22.66
N LEU A 331 -10.43 -3.20 -21.44
CA LEU A 331 -10.35 -4.04 -20.25
C LEU A 331 -11.66 -4.81 -20.01
N ASP A 332 -11.53 -6.10 -19.64
CA ASP A 332 -12.67 -6.98 -19.40
C ASP A 332 -13.23 -6.88 -17.97
N ASN A 333 -12.42 -6.44 -16.99
CA ASN A 333 -12.79 -6.44 -15.57
C ASN A 333 -12.03 -5.37 -14.76
N LEU A 334 -12.60 -5.00 -13.61
CA LEU A 334 -12.05 -3.94 -12.73
C LEU A 334 -10.74 -4.33 -12.03
N ASP A 335 -10.49 -5.63 -11.79
CA ASP A 335 -9.23 -6.06 -11.17
C ASP A 335 -8.03 -5.80 -12.09
N ASP A 336 -8.17 -5.99 -13.40
CA ASP A 336 -7.09 -5.70 -14.34
C ASP A 336 -6.81 -4.20 -14.46
N PHE A 337 -7.83 -3.34 -14.38
CA PHE A 337 -7.60 -1.89 -14.27
C PHE A 337 -6.75 -1.54 -13.04
N GLU A 338 -7.13 -2.05 -11.87
CA GLU A 338 -6.43 -1.85 -10.60
C GLU A 338 -4.95 -2.27 -10.71
N ARG A 339 -4.68 -3.42 -11.35
CA ARG A 339 -3.33 -3.95 -11.59
C ARG A 339 -2.49 -3.05 -12.51
N TYR A 340 -3.06 -2.57 -13.62
CA TYR A 340 -2.33 -1.69 -14.54
C TYR A 340 -2.08 -0.31 -13.93
N TRP A 341 -3.06 0.27 -13.23
CA TRP A 341 -2.90 1.56 -12.52
C TRP A 341 -1.82 1.46 -11.45
N MET A 342 -1.86 0.43 -10.59
CA MET A 342 -0.82 0.19 -9.59
C MET A 342 0.57 0.01 -10.22
N THR A 343 0.67 -0.64 -11.40
CA THR A 343 1.94 -0.84 -12.09
C THR A 343 2.50 0.48 -12.64
N GLY A 344 1.71 1.27 -13.38
CA GLY A 344 2.14 2.57 -13.91
C GLY A 344 2.45 3.59 -12.81
N ARG A 345 1.67 3.58 -11.72
CA ARG A 345 1.93 4.39 -10.52
C ARG A 345 3.27 4.02 -9.85
N ASN A 346 3.54 2.73 -9.67
CA ASN A 346 4.82 2.26 -9.13
C ASN A 346 6.01 2.55 -10.06
N ALA A 347 5.82 2.52 -11.38
CA ALA A 347 6.84 2.95 -12.34
C ALA A 347 7.17 4.44 -12.18
N LYS A 348 6.15 5.29 -11.97
CA LYS A 348 6.32 6.74 -11.75
C LYS A 348 7.16 7.08 -10.52
N LEU A 349 7.15 6.23 -9.48
CA LEU A 349 8.00 6.42 -8.29
C LEU A 349 9.50 6.43 -8.59
N ALA A 350 9.95 5.97 -9.77
CA ALA A 350 11.32 6.12 -10.23
C ALA A 350 11.80 7.59 -10.35
N VAL A 351 10.89 8.57 -10.32
CA VAL A 351 11.22 10.00 -10.24
C VAL A 351 11.73 10.42 -8.86
N ALA A 352 11.37 9.73 -7.77
CA ALA A 352 11.68 10.16 -6.41
C ALA A 352 13.20 10.26 -6.10
N PRO A 353 14.07 9.31 -6.51
CA PRO A 353 15.52 9.45 -6.40
C PRO A 353 16.07 10.68 -7.14
N LEU A 354 15.47 11.07 -8.27
CA LEU A 354 15.92 12.20 -9.08
C LEU A 354 15.53 13.54 -8.43
N LEU A 355 14.33 13.60 -7.84
CA LEU A 355 13.90 14.73 -7.02
C LEU A 355 14.83 14.88 -5.81
N MET A 356 15.13 13.80 -5.09
CA MET A 356 16.09 13.82 -3.98
C MET A 356 17.51 14.23 -4.42
N GLU A 357 17.95 13.82 -5.61
CA GLU A 357 19.23 14.27 -6.19
C GLU A 357 19.23 15.78 -6.46
N ALA A 358 18.14 16.34 -7.01
CA ALA A 358 18.00 17.78 -7.23
C ALA A 358 17.95 18.57 -5.92
N VAL A 359 17.14 18.13 -4.94
CA VAL A 359 17.02 18.76 -3.61
C VAL A 359 18.35 18.75 -2.84
N SER A 360 19.11 17.65 -2.94
CA SER A 360 20.43 17.54 -2.31
C SER A 360 21.45 18.49 -2.97
N LYS A 361 21.44 18.59 -4.30
CA LYS A 361 22.34 19.50 -5.05
C LYS A 361 22.01 20.98 -4.87
N SER A 362 20.74 21.33 -4.73
CA SER A 362 20.31 22.74 -4.63
C SER A 362 20.70 23.40 -3.31
N GLY A 363 20.89 22.61 -2.24
CA GLY A 363 21.12 23.14 -0.89
C GLY A 363 19.87 23.71 -0.21
N ALA A 364 18.67 23.53 -0.80
CA ALA A 364 17.41 24.11 -0.32
C ALA A 364 17.05 23.75 1.13
N LEU A 365 17.55 22.62 1.61
CA LEU A 365 17.39 22.07 2.96
C LEU A 365 18.09 22.90 4.05
N THR A 366 19.04 23.74 3.64
CA THR A 366 19.89 24.59 4.49
C THR A 366 19.85 26.06 4.07
N SER A 367 19.15 26.38 2.98
CA SER A 367 19.00 27.76 2.50
C SER A 367 17.96 28.51 3.32
N THR A 368 18.24 29.77 3.61
CA THR A 368 17.30 30.74 4.17
C THR A 368 16.76 31.72 3.12
N ASP A 369 17.18 31.58 1.86
CA ASP A 369 16.71 32.41 0.75
C ASP A 369 15.26 32.06 0.36
N PRO A 370 14.33 33.03 0.29
CA PRO A 370 12.99 32.81 -0.23
C PRO A 370 12.92 32.42 -1.72
N GLY A 371 13.92 32.75 -2.54
CA GLY A 371 13.97 32.45 -3.97
C GLY A 371 14.23 30.98 -4.29
N MET A 372 15.09 30.32 -3.51
CA MET A 372 15.58 28.94 -3.65
C MET A 372 14.56 27.90 -4.09
N ILE A 373 13.32 27.95 -3.57
CA ILE A 373 12.27 26.98 -3.94
C ILE A 373 11.89 27.08 -5.43
N LEU A 374 11.95 28.28 -6.03
CA LEU A 374 11.71 28.47 -7.46
C LEU A 374 12.90 27.92 -8.28
N GLU A 375 14.14 28.20 -7.88
CA GLU A 375 15.33 27.66 -8.55
C GLU A 375 15.37 26.13 -8.51
N LEU A 376 14.98 25.53 -7.39
CA LEU A 376 14.83 24.08 -7.26
C LEU A 376 13.77 23.53 -8.23
N TRP A 377 12.61 24.20 -8.37
CA TRP A 377 11.61 23.81 -9.36
C TRP A 377 12.14 23.95 -10.79
N GLU A 378 12.85 25.02 -11.12
CA GLU A 378 13.46 25.20 -12.44
C GLU A 378 14.52 24.11 -12.74
N GLN A 379 15.31 23.69 -11.74
CA GLN A 379 16.24 22.56 -11.84
C GLN A 379 15.52 21.22 -12.04
N ILE A 380 14.45 20.94 -11.29
CA ILE A 380 13.62 19.73 -11.43
C ILE A 380 12.98 19.68 -12.83
N MET A 381 12.48 20.81 -13.32
CA MET A 381 11.85 20.92 -14.64
C MET A 381 12.85 20.80 -15.79
N ALA A 382 14.13 21.14 -15.57
CA ALA A 382 15.18 21.06 -16.57
C ALA A 382 15.86 19.67 -16.68
N ASP A 383 15.61 18.73 -15.75
CA ASP A 383 16.22 17.41 -15.80
C ASP A 383 15.53 16.50 -16.84
N PRO A 384 16.21 16.11 -17.95
CA PRO A 384 15.59 15.30 -19.00
C PRO A 384 15.19 13.90 -18.52
N ARG A 385 15.80 13.40 -17.43
CA ARG A 385 15.45 12.09 -16.84
C ARG A 385 14.09 12.15 -16.13
N ILE A 386 13.78 13.30 -15.52
CA ILE A 386 12.48 13.56 -14.89
C ILE A 386 11.41 13.73 -15.98
N GLN A 387 11.73 14.48 -17.04
CA GLN A 387 10.86 14.65 -18.21
C GLN A 387 10.51 13.30 -18.86
N GLU A 388 11.49 12.44 -19.15
CA GLU A 388 11.29 11.12 -19.77
C GLU A 388 10.34 10.23 -18.95
N ILE A 389 10.52 10.18 -17.62
CA ILE A 389 9.64 9.41 -16.72
C ILE A 389 8.22 9.97 -16.69
N CYS A 390 8.05 11.30 -16.64
CA CYS A 390 6.73 11.94 -16.62
C CYS A 390 6.00 11.81 -17.96
N GLU A 391 6.69 11.90 -19.10
CA GLU A 391 6.13 11.67 -20.43
C GLU A 391 5.70 10.20 -20.62
N ALA A 392 6.56 9.25 -20.23
CA ALA A 392 6.25 7.82 -20.27
C ALA A 392 5.02 7.49 -19.41
N SER A 393 5.00 7.95 -18.14
CA SER A 393 3.86 7.76 -17.23
C SER A 393 2.57 8.39 -17.78
N THR A 394 2.65 9.61 -18.33
CA THR A 394 1.50 10.29 -18.96
C THR A 394 0.95 9.52 -20.16
N LYS A 395 1.83 8.91 -20.97
CA LYS A 395 1.47 8.09 -22.12
C LYS A 395 0.80 6.77 -21.70
N GLU A 396 1.32 6.12 -20.66
CA GLU A 396 0.74 4.89 -20.10
C GLU A 396 -0.64 5.14 -19.46
N LEU A 397 -0.79 6.22 -18.68
CA LEU A 397 -2.07 6.60 -18.09
C LEU A 397 -3.15 6.87 -19.15
N LYS A 398 -2.82 7.62 -20.21
CA LYS A 398 -3.75 7.88 -21.33
C LYS A 398 -4.15 6.60 -22.09
N ALA A 399 -3.21 5.66 -22.25
CA ALA A 399 -3.52 4.35 -22.86
C ALA A 399 -4.43 3.52 -21.95
N LEU A 400 -4.17 3.51 -20.64
CA LEU A 400 -4.98 2.83 -19.63
C LEU A 400 -6.41 3.41 -19.55
N GLU A 401 -6.56 4.72 -19.61
CA GLU A 401 -7.87 5.39 -19.70
C GLU A 401 -8.65 4.97 -20.95
N ALA A 402 -8.01 4.99 -22.14
CA ALA A 402 -8.66 4.55 -23.37
C ALA A 402 -9.13 3.08 -23.32
N ALA A 403 -8.38 2.21 -22.64
CA ALA A 403 -8.78 0.81 -22.41
C ALA A 403 -9.83 0.65 -21.30
N PHE A 404 -9.93 1.60 -20.37
CA PHE A 404 -10.85 1.54 -19.22
C PHE A 404 -12.23 2.10 -19.52
N MET A 405 -12.36 3.20 -20.27
CA MET A 405 -13.65 3.89 -20.45
C MET A 405 -14.79 2.96 -20.91
N PRO A 406 -14.62 2.04 -21.89
CA PRO A 406 -15.71 1.14 -22.29
C PRO A 406 -16.15 0.13 -21.20
N LEU A 407 -15.30 -0.14 -20.21
CA LEU A 407 -15.64 -0.91 -19.02
C LEU A 407 -16.29 -0.04 -17.95
N PHE A 408 -15.79 1.17 -17.74
CA PHE A 408 -16.37 2.15 -16.81
C PHE A 408 -17.80 2.53 -17.23
N ASP A 409 -18.02 2.91 -18.49
CA ASP A 409 -19.32 3.26 -19.07
C ASP A 409 -20.35 2.13 -18.89
N ARG A 410 -19.89 0.87 -18.99
CA ARG A 410 -20.71 -0.32 -18.73
C ARG A 410 -21.02 -0.50 -17.24
N ALA A 411 -20.04 -0.32 -16.36
CA ALA A 411 -20.21 -0.47 -14.91
C ALA A 411 -21.08 0.62 -14.28
N ILE A 412 -21.07 1.85 -14.81
CA ILE A 412 -21.97 2.92 -14.35
C ILE A 412 -23.42 2.77 -14.85
N MET A 413 -23.70 1.80 -15.73
CA MET A 413 -25.05 1.36 -16.08
C MET A 413 -25.56 0.21 -15.20
N SER A 414 -24.72 -0.39 -14.35
CA SER A 414 -25.16 -1.33 -13.31
C SER A 414 -25.92 -0.58 -12.20
N ASP A 415 -26.62 -1.31 -11.33
CA ASP A 415 -27.37 -0.72 -10.21
C ASP A 415 -26.45 0.18 -9.33
N PRO A 416 -26.85 1.42 -8.98
CA PRO A 416 -26.02 2.33 -8.20
C PRO A 416 -25.60 1.82 -6.82
N GLY A 417 -26.36 0.91 -6.20
CA GLY A 417 -26.00 0.27 -4.94
C GLY A 417 -25.04 -0.92 -5.08
N SER A 418 -24.70 -1.31 -6.32
CA SER A 418 -23.87 -2.50 -6.58
C SER A 418 -22.38 -2.27 -6.30
N VAL A 419 -21.70 -3.35 -5.89
CA VAL A 419 -20.25 -3.35 -5.65
C VAL A 419 -19.46 -3.03 -6.92
N GLU A 420 -19.96 -3.41 -8.09
CA GLU A 420 -19.33 -3.10 -9.39
C GLU A 420 -19.40 -1.60 -9.68
N TYR A 421 -20.58 -0.97 -9.52
CA TYR A 421 -20.78 0.47 -9.71
C TYR A 421 -19.86 1.29 -8.80
N MET A 422 -19.89 1.03 -7.48
CA MET A 422 -19.08 1.75 -6.51
C MET A 422 -17.56 1.56 -6.75
N ARG A 423 -17.13 0.33 -7.10
CA ARG A 423 -15.71 0.07 -7.40
C ARG A 423 -15.25 0.70 -8.71
N ALA A 424 -16.10 0.77 -9.73
CA ALA A 424 -15.78 1.51 -10.96
C ALA A 424 -15.58 3.01 -10.70
N ILE A 425 -16.44 3.62 -9.88
CA ILE A 425 -16.30 5.03 -9.45
C ILE A 425 -15.02 5.23 -8.63
N HIS A 426 -14.73 4.37 -7.65
CA HIS A 426 -13.53 4.50 -6.81
C HIS A 426 -12.23 4.35 -7.62
N LEU A 427 -12.19 3.40 -8.57
CA LEU A 427 -11.05 3.25 -9.49
C LEU A 427 -10.89 4.45 -10.44
N ARG A 428 -12.00 5.06 -10.91
CA ARG A 428 -11.95 6.31 -11.69
C ARG A 428 -11.48 7.50 -10.85
N LEU A 429 -11.91 7.61 -9.60
CA LEU A 429 -11.40 8.63 -8.65
C LEU A 429 -9.89 8.46 -8.42
N HIS A 430 -9.39 7.24 -8.21
CA HIS A 430 -7.95 6.98 -8.10
C HIS A 430 -7.17 7.36 -9.37
N TYR A 431 -7.70 7.08 -10.57
CA TYR A 431 -7.10 7.53 -11.83
C TYR A 431 -7.01 9.05 -11.92
N LEU A 432 -8.13 9.74 -11.71
CA LEU A 432 -8.21 11.20 -11.76
C LEU A 432 -7.26 11.84 -10.73
N GLY A 433 -7.13 11.25 -9.55
CA GLY A 433 -6.18 11.65 -8.50
C GLY A 433 -4.71 11.59 -8.96
N THR A 434 -4.29 10.46 -9.55
CA THR A 434 -2.95 10.32 -10.15
C THR A 434 -2.69 11.34 -11.25
N CYS A 435 -3.66 11.58 -12.14
CA CYS A 435 -3.53 12.56 -13.22
C CYS A 435 -3.50 14.01 -12.71
N THR A 436 -4.19 14.31 -11.61
CA THR A 436 -4.25 15.66 -11.05
C THR A 436 -3.03 16.00 -10.21
N PHE A 437 -2.68 15.19 -9.21
CA PHE A 437 -1.71 15.53 -8.17
C PHE A 437 -0.38 14.77 -8.21
N GLU A 438 -0.35 13.52 -8.65
CA GLU A 438 0.91 12.72 -8.67
C GLU A 438 1.86 13.11 -9.82
N ASP A 439 1.65 14.28 -10.44
CA ASP A 439 2.57 14.84 -11.44
C ASP A 439 3.08 16.21 -11.03
N LEU A 440 4.18 16.19 -10.27
CA LEU A 440 4.80 17.36 -9.65
C LEU A 440 5.30 18.39 -10.68
N THR A 441 5.67 17.96 -11.90
CA THR A 441 6.18 18.86 -12.95
C THR A 441 5.17 19.93 -13.36
N HIS A 442 3.88 19.62 -13.26
CA HIS A 442 2.81 20.51 -13.65
C HIS A 442 2.52 21.64 -12.64
N PHE A 443 3.19 21.68 -11.48
CA PHE A 443 2.90 22.63 -10.40
C PHE A 443 3.80 23.88 -10.40
N HIS A 444 4.88 23.97 -11.19
CA HIS A 444 5.67 25.21 -11.26
C HIS A 444 4.90 26.37 -11.91
N ASP A 445 4.08 26.08 -12.92
CA ASP A 445 3.28 27.06 -13.67
C ASP A 445 1.77 26.89 -13.35
N PRO A 446 0.97 27.96 -13.26
CA PRO A 446 -0.47 27.83 -13.01
C PRO A 446 -1.27 27.27 -14.19
N THR A 447 -0.76 27.38 -15.43
CA THR A 447 -1.48 27.06 -16.67
C THR A 447 -1.77 25.56 -16.82
N PRO A 448 -0.81 24.63 -16.58
CA PRO A 448 -1.12 23.20 -16.62
C PRO A 448 -2.07 22.77 -15.50
N VAL A 449 -2.01 23.39 -14.31
CA VAL A 449 -2.99 23.15 -13.24
C VAL A 449 -4.38 23.65 -13.64
N GLN A 450 -4.47 24.82 -14.28
CA GLN A 450 -5.72 25.33 -14.84
C GLN A 450 -6.26 24.44 -15.96
N ALA A 451 -5.40 23.89 -16.83
CA ALA A 451 -5.80 22.95 -17.87
C ALA A 451 -6.43 21.65 -17.32
N LYS A 452 -6.11 21.25 -16.08
CA LYS A 452 -6.71 20.10 -15.37
C LYS A 452 -8.12 20.38 -14.79
N THR A 453 -8.68 21.58 -14.96
CA THR A 453 -10.04 21.94 -14.49
C THR A 453 -11.14 20.93 -14.86
N PRO A 454 -11.18 20.34 -16.07
CA PRO A 454 -12.17 19.30 -16.39
C PRO A 454 -12.04 18.06 -15.50
N LEU A 455 -10.81 17.62 -15.20
CA LEU A 455 -10.54 16.45 -14.35
C LEU A 455 -10.95 16.72 -12.89
N PHE A 456 -10.69 17.94 -12.38
CA PHE A 456 -11.17 18.35 -11.06
C PHE A 456 -12.70 18.33 -10.98
N ARG A 457 -13.41 18.78 -12.04
CA ARG A 457 -14.88 18.76 -12.10
C ARG A 457 -15.44 17.34 -12.18
N GLU A 458 -14.79 16.47 -12.95
CA GLU A 458 -15.16 15.05 -13.01
C GLU A 458 -14.96 14.36 -11.65
N TYR A 459 -13.82 14.61 -10.99
CA TYR A 459 -13.52 14.09 -9.66
C TYR A 459 -14.59 14.50 -8.64
N ILE A 460 -14.94 15.78 -8.60
CA ILE A 460 -15.96 16.31 -7.68
C ILE A 460 -17.34 15.68 -7.92
N SER A 461 -17.76 15.55 -9.19
CA SER A 461 -19.02 14.90 -9.55
C SER A 461 -19.08 13.43 -9.09
N LEU A 462 -18.02 12.66 -9.36
CA LEU A 462 -17.90 11.25 -8.98
C LEU A 462 -17.81 11.07 -7.45
N ALA A 463 -17.09 11.96 -6.77
CA ALA A 463 -16.99 11.98 -5.32
C ALA A 463 -18.34 12.26 -4.64
N ASP A 464 -19.12 13.20 -5.16
CA ASP A 464 -20.46 13.54 -4.65
C ASP A 464 -21.48 12.42 -4.95
N ILE A 465 -21.30 11.65 -6.02
CA ILE A 465 -22.04 10.39 -6.23
C ILE A 465 -21.62 9.35 -5.18
N SER A 466 -20.32 9.02 -5.04
CA SER A 466 -19.83 8.05 -4.04
C SER A 466 -20.32 8.35 -2.63
N LEU A 467 -20.22 9.61 -2.17
CA LEU A 467 -20.64 10.03 -0.83
C LEU A 467 -22.16 9.97 -0.63
N ARG A 468 -22.97 10.26 -1.66
CA ARG A 468 -24.44 10.14 -1.56
C ARG A 468 -24.88 8.69 -1.57
N THR A 469 -24.34 7.85 -2.45
CA THR A 469 -24.64 6.40 -2.48
C THR A 469 -24.21 5.73 -1.17
N ALA A 470 -22.99 6.01 -0.69
CA ALA A 470 -22.50 5.49 0.59
C ALA A 470 -23.34 5.94 1.79
N LYS A 471 -24.07 7.06 1.71
CA LYS A 471 -24.99 7.54 2.76
C LYS A 471 -26.32 6.78 2.81
N GLN A 472 -26.73 6.10 1.74
CA GLN A 472 -28.08 5.53 1.61
C GLN A 472 -28.26 4.10 2.15
N GLY A 473 -27.18 3.35 2.40
CA GLY A 473 -27.25 1.90 2.71
C GLY A 473 -26.77 1.45 4.10
N LEU A 474 -26.64 2.35 5.06
CA LEU A 474 -25.78 2.15 6.25
C LEU A 474 -26.44 1.48 7.45
N LYS A 475 -25.60 0.78 8.23
CA LYS A 475 -25.91 0.27 9.57
C LYS A 475 -25.02 0.86 10.67
N SER A 476 -23.83 1.32 10.33
CA SER A 476 -22.82 1.83 11.28
C SER A 476 -21.91 2.86 10.60
N PRO A 477 -21.47 3.92 11.31
CA PRO A 477 -20.40 4.80 10.85
C PRO A 477 -19.08 4.07 10.55
N ALA A 478 -18.85 2.89 11.15
CA ALA A 478 -17.66 2.08 10.86
C ALA A 478 -17.61 1.54 9.42
N HIS A 479 -18.75 1.51 8.70
CA HIS A 479 -18.85 1.07 7.30
C HIS A 479 -18.30 2.13 6.32
N HIS A 480 -17.80 3.26 6.82
CA HIS A 480 -17.08 4.30 6.08
C HIS A 480 -15.60 4.44 6.46
N LEU A 481 -15.05 3.50 7.22
CA LEU A 481 -13.60 3.37 7.32
C LEU A 481 -13.04 2.95 5.95
N SER A 482 -11.88 3.45 5.56
CA SER A 482 -11.07 2.85 4.49
C SER A 482 -9.61 3.22 4.68
N LEU A 483 -8.68 2.27 4.57
CA LEU A 483 -7.25 2.58 4.68
C LEU A 483 -6.66 3.14 3.37
N GLN A 484 -7.39 3.10 2.26
CA GLN A 484 -6.84 3.39 0.92
C GLN A 484 -7.72 4.27 0.01
N CYS A 485 -8.93 4.67 0.42
CA CYS A 485 -9.85 5.46 -0.43
C CYS A 485 -9.29 6.83 -0.84
N SER A 486 -8.54 7.51 0.05
CA SER A 486 -7.90 8.82 -0.22
C SER A 486 -8.85 9.95 -0.70
N LEU A 487 -10.15 9.80 -0.64
CA LEU A 487 -11.11 10.78 -1.13
C LEU A 487 -11.03 12.09 -0.30
N ALA A 488 -10.87 12.00 1.02
CA ALA A 488 -10.67 13.17 1.87
C ALA A 488 -9.40 13.96 1.51
N SER A 489 -8.26 13.29 1.25
CA SER A 489 -7.03 13.98 0.86
C SER A 489 -7.10 14.58 -0.54
N HIS A 490 -7.82 13.95 -1.49
CA HIS A 490 -8.00 14.52 -2.82
C HIS A 490 -8.94 15.73 -2.81
N LEU A 491 -10.07 15.68 -2.09
CA LEU A 491 -10.95 16.86 -1.91
C LEU A 491 -10.18 18.03 -1.29
N PHE A 492 -9.31 17.75 -0.31
CA PHE A 492 -8.39 18.73 0.24
C PHE A 492 -7.42 19.29 -0.80
N LEU A 493 -6.70 18.45 -1.55
CA LEU A 493 -5.78 18.92 -2.59
C LEU A 493 -6.49 19.71 -3.71
N ILE A 494 -7.77 19.39 -4.04
CA ILE A 494 -8.60 20.21 -4.94
C ILE A 494 -8.84 21.59 -4.32
N SER A 495 -9.25 21.67 -3.04
CA SER A 495 -9.46 22.94 -2.33
C SER A 495 -8.19 23.80 -2.18
N MET A 496 -7.00 23.18 -2.24
CA MET A 496 -5.71 23.88 -2.18
C MET A 496 -5.21 24.33 -3.56
N PHE A 497 -5.27 23.48 -4.59
CA PHE A 497 -4.53 23.72 -5.84
C PHE A 497 -5.41 23.99 -7.07
N CYS A 498 -6.69 23.61 -7.09
CA CYS A 498 -7.55 23.88 -8.25
C CYS A 498 -7.66 25.40 -8.50
N ARG A 499 -7.49 25.88 -9.74
CA ARG A 499 -7.60 27.33 -10.03
C ARG A 499 -9.05 27.81 -10.19
N ASP A 500 -10.00 26.93 -10.50
CA ASP A 500 -11.44 27.23 -10.48
C ASP A 500 -11.93 27.43 -9.03
N ALA A 501 -12.47 28.62 -8.73
CA ALA A 501 -12.90 28.98 -7.38
C ALA A 501 -14.17 28.25 -6.93
N LEU A 502 -15.06 27.89 -7.85
CA LEU A 502 -16.30 27.17 -7.52
C LEU A 502 -15.98 25.72 -7.15
N LEU A 503 -15.04 25.09 -7.88
CA LEU A 503 -14.57 23.75 -7.54
C LEU A 503 -13.79 23.71 -6.21
N ARG A 504 -13.03 24.76 -5.86
CA ARG A 504 -12.42 24.87 -4.52
C ARG A 504 -13.47 24.96 -3.42
N ASP A 505 -14.48 25.82 -3.58
CA ASP A 505 -15.55 26.01 -2.59
C ASP A 505 -16.42 24.74 -2.45
N GLU A 506 -16.70 24.04 -3.55
CA GLU A 506 -17.43 22.77 -3.52
C GLU A 506 -16.63 21.65 -2.86
N ALA A 507 -15.34 21.49 -3.18
CA ALA A 507 -14.46 20.52 -2.50
C ALA A 507 -14.38 20.80 -0.99
N THR A 508 -14.32 22.09 -0.62
CA THR A 508 -14.33 22.55 0.78
C THR A 508 -15.65 22.20 1.46
N ARG A 509 -16.81 22.39 0.81
CA ARG A 509 -18.11 21.92 1.34
C ARG A 509 -18.12 20.40 1.54
N MET A 510 -17.65 19.64 0.56
CA MET A 510 -17.64 18.17 0.62
C MET A 510 -16.75 17.61 1.73
N LEU A 511 -15.68 18.31 2.13
CA LEU A 511 -14.89 17.98 3.32
C LEU A 511 -15.68 18.18 4.63
N LYS A 512 -16.55 19.19 4.71
CA LYS A 512 -17.42 19.43 5.87
C LYS A 512 -18.49 18.36 6.00
N ASP A 513 -19.07 17.96 4.86
CA ASP A 513 -20.10 16.92 4.75
C ASP A 513 -19.50 15.49 4.80
N TYR A 514 -18.17 15.36 4.94
CA TYR A 514 -17.45 14.09 4.89
C TYR A 514 -17.67 13.26 6.16
N HIS A 515 -18.23 12.07 5.98
CA HIS A 515 -18.60 11.16 7.06
C HIS A 515 -17.65 9.96 7.20
N GLY A 516 -16.82 9.69 6.19
CA GLY A 516 -15.86 8.60 6.19
C GLY A 516 -14.53 8.93 6.87
N GLN A 517 -13.67 7.92 6.94
CA GLN A 517 -12.39 7.99 7.62
C GLN A 517 -11.31 7.29 6.78
N ASP A 518 -10.48 8.10 6.13
CA ASP A 518 -9.50 7.66 5.13
C ASP A 518 -8.10 7.54 5.76
N GLY A 519 -7.69 6.31 6.08
CA GLY A 519 -6.46 6.07 6.83
C GLY A 519 -6.49 6.82 8.16
N ILE A 520 -5.45 7.62 8.41
CA ILE A 520 -5.34 8.45 9.63
C ILE A 520 -5.75 9.92 9.42
N TRP A 521 -6.19 10.32 8.22
CA TRP A 521 -6.62 11.70 7.95
C TRP A 521 -7.72 12.16 8.90
N ASN A 522 -7.78 13.46 9.19
CA ASN A 522 -8.89 14.07 9.91
C ASN A 522 -9.63 15.03 8.97
N ALA A 523 -10.76 14.61 8.42
CA ALA A 523 -11.54 15.41 7.49
C ALA A 523 -11.96 16.77 8.08
N ARG A 524 -12.21 16.84 9.39
CA ARG A 524 -12.49 18.11 10.10
C ARG A 524 -11.27 19.05 10.09
N SER A 525 -10.06 18.51 10.24
CA SER A 525 -8.81 19.29 10.17
C SER A 525 -8.49 19.74 8.73
N LEU A 526 -8.72 18.87 7.75
CA LEU A 526 -8.59 19.20 6.32
C LEU A 526 -9.60 20.29 5.92
N TYR A 527 -10.84 20.22 6.41
CA TYR A 527 -11.87 21.24 6.20
C TYR A 527 -11.46 22.61 6.76
N VAL A 528 -11.05 22.67 8.02
CA VAL A 528 -10.65 23.93 8.69
C VAL A 528 -9.42 24.56 7.99
N LEU A 529 -8.48 23.73 7.53
CA LEU A 529 -7.33 24.18 6.73
C LEU A 529 -7.75 24.71 5.34
N ALA A 530 -8.66 24.02 4.64
CA ALA A 530 -9.22 24.47 3.36
C ALA A 530 -9.98 25.81 3.50
N LEU A 531 -10.77 25.96 4.57
CA LEU A 531 -11.50 27.19 4.90
C LEU A 531 -10.53 28.37 5.18
N LYS A 532 -9.41 28.11 5.87
CA LYS A 532 -8.33 29.09 6.06
C LYS A 532 -7.63 29.43 4.74
N ASN A 533 -7.32 28.44 3.91
CA ASN A 533 -6.71 28.64 2.59
C ASN A 533 -7.59 29.52 1.68
N ARG A 534 -8.92 29.40 1.75
CA ARG A 534 -9.86 30.29 1.04
C ARG A 534 -9.64 31.79 1.34
N SER A 535 -9.19 32.10 2.56
CA SER A 535 -8.82 33.47 2.95
C SER A 535 -7.44 33.87 2.43
N VAL A 536 -6.47 32.96 2.44
CA VAL A 536 -5.12 33.17 1.87
C VAL A 536 -5.18 33.40 0.37
N GLU A 537 -5.93 32.59 -0.40
CA GLU A 537 -6.19 32.81 -1.82
C GLU A 537 -6.79 34.22 -2.07
N ARG A 538 -7.74 34.67 -1.23
CA ARG A 538 -8.37 36.00 -1.37
C ARG A 538 -7.36 37.14 -1.17
N ILE A 539 -6.56 37.10 -0.10
CA ILE A 539 -5.51 38.10 0.17
C ILE A 539 -4.48 38.08 -0.97
N ASN A 540 -4.07 36.89 -1.40
CA ASN A 540 -3.14 36.69 -2.51
C ASN A 540 -3.65 37.28 -3.85
N THR A 541 -4.94 37.16 -4.16
CA THR A 541 -5.51 37.73 -5.41
C THR A 541 -5.57 39.26 -5.44
N SER A 542 -5.25 39.97 -4.35
CA SER A 542 -5.26 41.43 -4.31
C SER A 542 -4.04 42.11 -4.98
N ASP A 543 -3.04 41.33 -5.40
CA ASP A 543 -1.71 41.85 -5.74
C ASP A 543 -0.97 40.95 -6.75
N GLY A 544 -0.09 41.52 -7.56
CA GLY A 544 0.75 40.81 -8.53
C GLY A 544 0.02 40.11 -9.68
N THR A 545 0.80 39.56 -10.62
CA THR A 545 0.35 38.74 -11.75
C THR A 545 -0.11 37.34 -11.31
N PRO A 546 -0.86 36.59 -12.16
CA PRO A 546 -1.24 35.21 -11.84
C PRO A 546 -0.06 34.26 -11.55
N LEU A 547 1.12 34.51 -12.14
CA LEU A 547 2.32 33.72 -11.87
C LEU A 547 2.95 34.05 -10.51
N GLU A 548 2.99 35.32 -10.12
CA GLU A 548 3.46 35.74 -8.78
C GLU A 548 2.48 35.27 -7.70
N GLN A 549 1.17 35.40 -7.96
CA GLN A 549 0.11 34.84 -7.12
C GLN A 549 0.27 33.32 -6.95
N TRP A 550 0.57 32.58 -8.02
CA TRP A 550 0.81 31.15 -7.94
C TRP A 550 2.09 30.82 -7.16
N ARG A 551 3.20 31.52 -7.43
CA ARG A 551 4.46 31.37 -6.70
C ARG A 551 4.31 31.62 -5.19
N ARG A 552 3.47 32.57 -4.77
CA ARG A 552 3.14 32.77 -3.34
C ARG A 552 2.32 31.61 -2.74
N LEU A 553 1.44 30.99 -3.53
CA LEU A 553 0.65 29.83 -3.11
C LEU A 553 1.44 28.51 -3.06
N LEU A 554 2.55 28.40 -3.80
CA LEU A 554 3.54 27.32 -3.67
C LEU A 554 4.41 27.44 -2.39
N ARG A 555 4.28 28.53 -1.63
CA ARG A 555 4.88 28.73 -0.30
C ARG A 555 3.91 28.46 0.85
N ARG A 556 2.80 27.77 0.56
CA ARG A 556 1.91 27.17 1.56
C ARG A 556 2.53 25.85 2.02
N GLU A 557 2.69 25.68 3.33
CA GLU A 557 3.22 24.46 3.95
C GLU A 557 2.31 24.11 5.13
N TYR A 558 1.98 22.83 5.33
CA TYR A 558 1.03 22.42 6.36
C TYR A 558 1.40 21.08 7.01
N LEU A 559 1.05 20.94 8.28
CA LEU A 559 1.14 19.70 9.04
C LEU A 559 0.13 19.71 10.18
N PHE A 560 -0.03 18.56 10.84
CA PHE A 560 -0.98 18.37 11.92
C PHE A 560 -0.28 17.78 13.13
N GLU A 561 -0.21 18.55 14.22
CA GLU A 561 0.36 18.14 15.50
C GLU A 561 -0.65 17.32 16.33
N GLU A 562 -0.14 16.69 17.39
CA GLU A 562 -0.92 15.98 18.40
C GLU A 562 -1.86 14.89 17.85
N GLY A 563 -1.41 14.18 16.80
CA GLY A 563 -2.18 13.13 16.14
C GLY A 563 -3.31 13.66 15.25
N GLY A 564 -3.22 14.89 14.75
CA GLY A 564 -4.24 15.46 13.85
C GLY A 564 -5.24 16.41 14.53
N GLN A 565 -5.06 16.71 15.82
CA GLN A 565 -5.95 17.59 16.59
C GLN A 565 -5.63 19.08 16.40
N ARG A 566 -4.36 19.42 16.14
CA ARG A 566 -3.90 20.80 15.94
C ARG A 566 -3.33 20.95 14.54
N ILE A 567 -3.82 21.93 13.79
CA ILE A 567 -3.29 22.29 12.47
C ILE A 567 -2.13 23.28 12.66
N VAL A 568 -1.10 23.16 11.83
CA VAL A 568 -0.06 24.17 11.63
C VAL A 568 -0.03 24.50 10.15
N PHE A 569 -0.07 25.80 9.81
CA PHE A 569 -0.13 26.28 8.44
C PHE A 569 0.81 27.47 8.27
N CYS A 570 1.86 27.27 7.46
CA CYS A 570 2.75 28.31 7.00
C CYS A 570 2.26 28.84 5.64
N PHE A 571 2.28 30.14 5.45
CA PHE A 571 1.93 30.78 4.17
C PHE A 571 2.56 32.17 4.06
N LEU A 572 2.65 32.71 2.83
CA LEU A 572 2.97 34.12 2.64
C LEU A 572 1.72 34.97 2.88
N ASP A 573 1.83 35.92 3.81
CA ASP A 573 0.82 36.93 4.12
C ASP A 573 1.34 38.33 3.81
N LYS A 574 0.45 39.30 3.65
CA LYS A 574 0.81 40.69 3.34
C LYS A 574 0.76 41.55 4.59
N ASP A 575 1.88 42.12 4.99
CA ASP A 575 1.95 43.01 6.14
C ASP A 575 1.12 44.29 5.90
N PRO A 576 0.21 44.68 6.82
CA PRO A 576 -0.70 45.80 6.60
C PRO A 576 -0.08 47.17 6.85
N VAL A 577 1.17 47.25 7.35
CA VAL A 577 1.87 48.49 7.69
C VAL A 577 2.85 48.88 6.58
N ASN A 578 3.67 47.95 6.09
CA ASN A 578 4.64 48.22 5.02
C ASN A 578 4.24 47.67 3.64
N GLY A 579 3.26 46.76 3.57
CA GLY A 579 2.78 46.17 2.32
C GLY A 579 3.68 45.08 1.72
N GLU A 580 4.69 44.59 2.46
CA GLU A 580 5.57 43.51 2.02
C GLU A 580 4.94 42.13 2.26
N TRP A 581 5.46 41.12 1.55
CA TRP A 581 5.01 39.72 1.69
C TRP A 581 5.97 38.93 2.58
N GLY A 582 5.50 38.49 3.74
CA GLY A 582 6.28 37.77 4.74
C GLY A 582 5.73 36.35 5.00
N LEU A 583 6.62 35.41 5.35
CA LEU A 583 6.21 34.06 5.75
C LEU A 583 5.70 34.09 7.19
N VAL A 584 4.46 33.66 7.40
CA VAL A 584 3.83 33.54 8.72
C VAL A 584 3.46 32.08 8.98
N GLU A 585 3.46 31.68 10.26
CA GLU A 585 2.96 30.39 10.72
C GLU A 585 1.80 30.59 11.68
N GLU A 586 0.66 29.97 11.38
CA GLU A 586 -0.54 30.02 12.21
C GLU A 586 -1.00 28.62 12.61
N THR A 587 -1.58 28.50 13.80
CA THR A 587 -2.05 27.23 14.37
C THR A 587 -3.49 27.32 14.90
N ALA A 588 -4.20 26.21 14.82
CA ALA A 588 -5.61 26.08 15.21
C ALA A 588 -5.89 24.70 15.82
N GLU A 589 -6.66 24.64 16.90
CA GLU A 589 -7.13 23.37 17.47
C GLU A 589 -8.54 23.04 16.97
N VAL A 590 -8.73 21.83 16.46
CA VAL A 590 -9.94 21.42 15.72
C VAL A 590 -11.00 20.92 16.70
N LYS A 591 -11.64 21.87 17.39
CA LYS A 591 -12.63 21.63 18.46
C LYS A 591 -13.84 22.55 18.27
N GLY A 592 -15.03 22.08 18.65
CA GLY A 592 -16.27 22.84 18.56
C GLY A 592 -16.76 23.05 17.12
N ASP A 593 -17.34 24.23 16.87
CA ASP A 593 -17.81 24.67 15.55
C ASP A 593 -16.63 24.85 14.58
N LEU A 594 -16.71 24.15 13.45
CA LEU A 594 -15.67 24.15 12.42
C LEU A 594 -15.64 25.43 11.58
N ASP A 595 -16.75 26.19 11.53
CA ASP A 595 -16.82 27.47 10.81
C ASP A 595 -16.15 28.61 11.60
N ALA A 596 -16.03 28.46 12.93
CA ALA A 596 -15.60 29.49 13.87
C ALA A 596 -14.24 29.20 14.55
N VAL A 597 -13.46 28.24 14.05
CA VAL A 597 -12.17 27.85 14.65
C VAL A 597 -11.17 29.02 14.64
N GLN A 598 -10.60 29.31 15.81
CA GLN A 598 -9.68 30.42 16.01
C GLN A 598 -8.24 30.04 15.61
N TRP A 599 -7.61 30.90 14.81
CA TRP A 599 -6.23 30.76 14.34
C TRP A 599 -5.31 31.72 15.11
N HIS A 600 -4.14 31.23 15.50
CA HIS A 600 -3.18 31.97 16.33
C HIS A 600 -1.80 31.97 15.65
N ARG A 601 -1.17 33.14 15.51
CA ARG A 601 0.22 33.23 15.02
C ARG A 601 1.19 32.67 16.06
N ARG A 602 2.18 31.92 15.59
CA ARG A 602 3.31 31.45 16.39
C ARG A 602 4.64 31.69 15.65
N PRO A 603 5.80 31.71 16.34
CA PRO A 603 7.09 31.75 15.66
C PRO A 603 7.23 30.56 14.69
N LEU A 604 7.92 30.75 13.57
CA LEU A 604 8.16 29.68 12.59
C LEU A 604 8.83 28.47 13.27
N SER A 605 8.19 27.30 13.22
CA SER A 605 8.65 26.08 13.89
C SER A 605 9.88 25.47 13.21
N ALA A 606 10.01 25.67 11.90
CA ALA A 606 11.25 25.43 11.17
C ALA A 606 12.08 26.73 11.14
N ALA A 607 13.37 26.64 11.50
CA ALA A 607 14.28 27.78 11.57
C ALA A 607 14.74 28.26 10.18
N GLY A 608 13.80 28.71 9.35
CA GLY A 608 14.03 29.11 7.96
C GLY A 608 14.13 27.97 6.94
N LYS A 609 14.31 26.71 7.39
CA LYS A 609 14.22 25.53 6.51
C LYS A 609 12.80 25.42 5.92
N PRO A 610 12.63 25.22 4.60
CA PRO A 610 11.30 25.06 4.01
C PRO A 610 10.69 23.71 4.37
N LEU A 611 9.46 23.69 4.89
CA LEU A 611 8.66 22.48 5.05
C LEU A 611 8.05 22.14 3.69
N MET A 612 8.87 21.62 2.77
CA MET A 612 8.54 21.22 1.40
C MET A 612 7.53 20.04 1.31
N GLY A 613 6.49 19.99 2.15
CA GLY A 613 5.58 18.86 2.34
C GLY A 613 4.91 18.36 1.05
N ASP A 614 4.49 19.27 0.16
CA ASP A 614 3.89 18.88 -1.13
C ASP A 614 4.95 18.43 -2.16
N VAL A 615 6.16 18.99 -2.13
CA VAL A 615 7.29 18.57 -3.00
C VAL A 615 7.87 17.22 -2.56
N ILE A 616 7.83 16.97 -1.24
CA ILE A 616 8.34 15.78 -0.56
C ILE A 616 7.17 14.91 -0.04
N MET A 617 6.01 14.96 -0.70
CA MET A 617 4.94 13.97 -0.51
C MET A 617 5.45 12.53 -0.70
N LEU A 618 6.58 12.36 -1.40
CA LEU A 618 7.25 11.09 -1.67
C LEU A 618 8.31 10.68 -0.64
N TRP A 619 9.04 11.57 0.07
CA TRP A 619 10.29 11.22 0.78
C TRP A 619 10.40 11.50 2.31
N PRO A 620 11.23 10.79 3.10
CA PRO A 620 11.32 10.99 4.57
C PRO A 620 12.73 11.30 5.12
N GLU A 621 13.76 11.47 4.30
CA GLU A 621 15.17 11.63 4.74
C GLU A 621 15.52 13.01 5.34
N LEU A 622 14.51 13.84 5.60
CA LEU A 622 14.64 15.27 5.89
C LEU A 622 13.98 15.66 7.23
N MET A 623 13.88 14.68 8.14
CA MET A 623 13.32 14.79 9.49
C MET A 623 14.41 14.60 10.57
N GLU A 624 15.61 15.13 10.31
CA GLU A 624 16.70 15.37 11.28
C GLU A 624 17.08 16.88 11.33
#